data_AF-A0A2G8RBJ7-F1
#
_entry.id   AF-A0A2G8RBJ7-F1
#
_cell.length_a   1.000
_cell.length_b   1.000
_cell.length_c   1.000
_cell.angle_alpha   90.00
_cell.angle_beta   90.00
_cell.angle_gamma   90.00
#
_symmetry.space_group_name_H-M   'P 1'
#
loop_
_entity.id
_entity.type
_entity.pdbx_description
1 polymer ?
#
loop_
_entity_poly.entity_id
_entity_poly.type
_entity_poly.pdbx_seq_one_letter_code
_entity_poly.pdbx_strand_id
1 'polypeptide(L)'
;MSRRMGYLLRLGVSLAVLAALVWIIDAPAAYDRLRSMDLRWIAVAVVCFSLVTLLMARRWQITARRLGASFGFGWAVREYYLSQMVNLCLPGGVLGDAGRAVRTPRGTGGLTHAAHAVMIERLIGQGGVLLVGLFGVALALLPGGVDWPGWL
;
A
#
# COMPACT_ATOMS: atom_id res chain seq x y z
N MET A 1 29.81 -0.86 0.07
CA MET A 1 29.01 -0.08 1.04
C MET A 1 28.53 -1.00 2.15
N SER A 2 28.87 -0.73 3.42
CA SER A 2 28.50 -1.64 4.52
C SER A 2 26.99 -1.62 4.75
N ARG A 3 26.35 -2.78 5.01
CA ARG A 3 24.92 -2.88 5.31
C ARG A 3 24.47 -1.90 6.41
N ARG A 4 25.35 -1.58 7.36
CA ARG A 4 25.13 -0.61 8.44
C ARG A 4 24.94 0.82 7.91
N MET A 5 25.74 1.24 6.95
CA MET A 5 25.63 2.57 6.32
C MET A 5 24.26 2.76 5.64
N GLY A 6 23.75 1.71 4.98
CA GLY A 6 22.42 1.73 4.36
C GLY A 6 21.29 1.90 5.36
N TYR A 7 21.34 1.22 6.52
CA TYR A 7 20.34 1.40 7.58
C TYR A 7 20.40 2.79 8.21
N LEU A 8 21.60 3.33 8.45
CA LEU A 8 21.79 4.66 9.01
C LEU A 8 21.28 5.75 8.06
N LEU A 9 21.58 5.65 6.75
CA LEU A 9 21.03 6.55 5.75
C LEU A 9 19.51 6.51 5.72
N ARG A 10 18.92 5.30 5.74
CA ARG A 10 17.47 5.12 5.72
C ARG A 10 16.80 5.75 6.95
N LEU A 11 17.38 5.55 8.14
CA LEU A 11 16.90 6.18 9.37
C LEU A 11 17.05 7.70 9.32
N GLY A 12 18.21 8.19 8.87
CA GLY A 12 18.47 9.63 8.74
C GLY A 12 17.49 10.32 7.79
N VAL A 13 17.23 9.73 6.62
CA VAL A 13 16.24 10.25 5.67
C VAL A 13 14.84 10.22 6.27
N SER A 14 14.41 9.12 6.89
CA SER A 14 13.09 9.04 7.53
C SER A 14 12.92 10.10 8.62
N LEU A 15 13.93 10.31 9.47
CA LEU A 15 13.89 11.32 10.51
C LEU A 15 13.89 12.74 9.93
N ALA A 16 14.67 13.00 8.88
CA ALA A 16 14.70 14.29 8.20
C ALA A 16 13.34 14.63 7.59
N VAL A 17 12.68 13.66 6.93
CA VAL A 17 11.33 13.85 6.38
C VAL A 17 10.31 14.10 7.49
N LEU A 18 10.34 13.34 8.58
CA LEU A 18 9.45 13.57 9.72
C LEU A 18 9.67 14.94 10.36
N ALA A 19 10.93 15.36 10.55
CA ALA A 19 11.26 16.68 11.07
C ALA A 19 10.79 17.80 10.14
N ALA A 20 10.98 17.65 8.83
CA ALA A 20 10.47 18.60 7.83
C ALA A 20 8.94 18.70 7.88
N LEU A 21 8.22 17.57 7.99
CA LEU A 21 6.77 17.57 8.13
C LEU A 21 6.32 18.30 9.40
N VAL A 22 6.95 18.03 10.55
CA VAL A 22 6.64 18.72 11.81
C VAL A 22 6.92 20.22 11.71
N TRP A 23 7.93 20.62 10.92
CA TRP A 23 8.27 22.03 10.74
C TRP A 23 7.33 22.76 9.77
N ILE A 24 6.82 22.08 8.74
CA ILE A 24 5.94 22.66 7.70
C ILE A 24 4.47 22.65 8.13
N ILE A 25 4.04 21.65 8.91
CA ILE A 25 2.64 21.48 9.29
C ILE A 25 2.28 22.40 10.46
N ASP A 26 1.26 23.25 10.24
CA ASP A 26 0.57 23.96 11.31
C ASP A 26 -0.29 22.96 12.10
N ALA A 27 0.26 22.46 13.21
CA ALA A 27 -0.39 21.44 14.04
C ALA A 27 -1.74 21.91 14.63
N PRO A 28 -1.89 23.15 15.14
CA PRO A 28 -3.19 23.70 15.50
C PRO A 28 -4.21 23.66 14.35
N ALA A 29 -3.86 24.16 13.17
CA ALA A 29 -4.77 24.15 12.03
C ALA A 29 -5.16 22.73 11.61
N ALA A 30 -4.22 21.79 11.63
CA ALA A 30 -4.48 20.39 11.35
C ALA A 30 -5.44 19.76 12.37
N TYR A 31 -5.28 20.09 13.66
CA TYR A 31 -6.17 19.62 14.73
C TYR A 31 -7.60 20.14 14.57
N ASP A 32 -7.77 21.43 14.25
CA ASP A 32 -9.10 22.01 14.02
C ASP A 32 -9.81 21.40 12.82
N ARG A 33 -9.06 21.07 11.77
CA ARG A 33 -9.57 20.31 10.61
C ARG A 33 -9.99 18.89 10.99
N LEU A 34 -9.19 18.18 11.78
CA LEU A 34 -9.54 16.85 12.29
C LEU A 34 -10.79 16.88 13.17
N ARG A 35 -10.94 17.90 14.01
CA ARG A 35 -12.10 18.05 14.89
C ARG A 35 -13.39 18.36 14.14
N SER A 36 -13.29 19.03 13.00
CA SER A 36 -14.42 19.34 12.11
C SER A 36 -14.69 18.27 11.06
N MET A 37 -13.98 17.13 11.08
CA MET A 37 -14.21 16.05 10.14
C MET A 37 -15.58 15.41 10.34
N ASP A 38 -16.28 15.23 9.23
CA ASP A 38 -17.54 14.51 9.19
C ASP A 38 -17.28 12.99 9.23
N LEU A 39 -17.83 12.34 10.26
CA LEU A 39 -17.69 10.90 10.47
C LEU A 39 -18.26 10.07 9.32
N ARG A 40 -19.18 10.62 8.52
CA ARG A 40 -19.71 9.97 7.31
C ARG A 40 -18.62 9.75 6.27
N TRP A 41 -17.72 10.71 6.07
CA TRP A 41 -16.60 10.55 5.15
C TRP A 41 -15.59 9.53 5.66
N ILE A 42 -15.39 9.44 6.98
CA ILE A 42 -14.57 8.39 7.60
C ILE A 42 -15.18 7.01 7.33
N ALA A 43 -16.50 6.86 7.51
CA ALA A 43 -17.19 5.60 7.23
C ALA A 43 -17.07 5.22 5.74
N VAL A 44 -17.26 6.17 4.82
CA VAL A 44 -17.06 5.95 3.39
C VAL A 44 -15.63 5.51 3.10
N ALA A 45 -14.63 6.16 3.68
CA ALA A 45 -13.22 5.78 3.50
C ALA A 45 -12.94 4.36 3.99
N VAL A 46 -13.47 3.96 5.15
CA VAL A 46 -13.34 2.60 5.70
C VAL A 46 -14.00 1.56 4.79
N VAL A 47 -15.19 1.85 4.29
CA VAL A 47 -15.91 0.96 3.35
C VAL A 47 -15.12 0.82 2.06
N CYS A 48 -14.69 1.93 1.45
CA CYS A 48 -13.89 1.93 0.23
C CYS A 48 -12.58 1.15 0.42
N PHE A 49 -11.85 1.41 1.50
CA PHE A 49 -10.62 0.70 1.85
C PHE A 49 -10.85 -0.81 2.00
N SER A 50 -11.94 -1.19 2.66
CA SER A 50 -12.31 -2.58 2.85
C SER A 50 -12.66 -3.25 1.53
N LEU A 51 -13.48 -2.60 0.68
CA LEU A 51 -13.83 -3.10 -0.65
C LEU A 51 -12.58 -3.30 -1.53
N VAL A 52 -11.67 -2.32 -1.56
CA VAL A 52 -10.39 -2.45 -2.27
C VAL A 52 -9.60 -3.64 -1.73
N THR A 53 -9.51 -3.79 -0.41
CA THR A 53 -8.82 -4.93 0.23
C THR A 53 -9.43 -6.27 -0.17
N LEU A 54 -10.76 -6.37 -0.19
CA LEU A 54 -11.47 -7.58 -0.62
C LEU A 54 -11.18 -7.92 -2.09
N LEU A 55 -11.16 -6.92 -2.97
CA LEU A 55 -10.81 -7.09 -4.38
C LEU A 55 -9.36 -7.57 -4.55
N MET A 56 -8.42 -7.01 -3.79
CA MET A 56 -7.02 -7.43 -3.81
C MET A 56 -6.87 -8.88 -3.31
N ALA A 57 -7.56 -9.24 -2.23
CA ALA A 57 -7.61 -10.61 -1.73
C ALA A 57 -8.16 -11.59 -2.78
N ARG A 58 -9.21 -11.19 -3.50
CA ARG A 58 -9.80 -12.01 -4.57
C ARG A 58 -8.83 -12.17 -5.73
N ARG A 59 -8.17 -11.08 -6.15
CA ARG A 59 -7.16 -11.09 -7.21
C ARG A 59 -6.03 -12.04 -6.87
N TRP A 60 -5.49 -11.97 -5.66
CA TRP A 60 -4.45 -12.88 -5.20
C TRP A 60 -4.91 -14.33 -5.17
N GLN A 61 -6.13 -14.60 -4.68
CA GLN A 61 -6.70 -15.94 -4.67
C GLN A 61 -6.76 -16.54 -6.08
N ILE A 62 -7.17 -15.75 -7.09
CA ILE A 62 -7.22 -16.19 -8.49
C ILE A 62 -5.81 -16.49 -9.00
N THR A 63 -4.85 -15.58 -8.78
CA THR A 63 -3.45 -15.76 -9.20
C THR A 63 -2.82 -16.99 -8.55
N ALA A 64 -3.00 -17.17 -7.24
CA ALA A 64 -2.45 -18.30 -6.49
C ALA A 64 -3.04 -19.64 -6.97
N ARG A 65 -4.36 -19.69 -7.24
CA ARG A 65 -5.01 -20.88 -7.79
C ARG A 65 -4.44 -21.28 -9.15
N ARG A 66 -4.14 -20.31 -10.02
CA ARG A 66 -3.48 -20.56 -11.31
C ARG A 66 -2.05 -21.07 -11.17
N LEU A 67 -1.40 -20.80 -10.04
CA LEU A 67 -0.05 -21.29 -9.71
C LEU A 67 -0.08 -22.56 -8.83
N GLY A 68 -1.23 -23.22 -8.70
CA GLY A 68 -1.39 -24.48 -7.98
C GLY A 68 -1.58 -24.37 -6.46
N ALA A 69 -1.67 -23.15 -5.90
CA ALA A 69 -1.98 -22.93 -4.50
C ALA A 69 -3.48 -22.63 -4.32
N SER A 70 -4.19 -23.45 -3.54
CA SER A 70 -5.63 -23.27 -3.29
C SER A 70 -5.91 -22.95 -1.82
N PHE A 71 -6.74 -21.94 -1.59
CA PHE A 71 -7.21 -21.53 -0.28
C PHE A 71 -8.52 -20.74 -0.39
N GLY A 72 -9.26 -20.67 0.71
CA GLY A 72 -10.54 -19.96 0.79
C GLY A 72 -10.39 -18.44 0.73
N PHE A 73 -11.44 -17.75 0.29
CA PHE A 73 -11.45 -16.28 0.19
C PHE A 73 -11.28 -15.60 1.55
N GLY A 74 -11.95 -16.09 2.60
CA GLY A 74 -11.82 -15.54 3.95
C GLY A 74 -10.38 -15.64 4.51
N TRP A 75 -9.66 -16.72 4.19
CA TRP A 75 -8.25 -16.84 4.53
C TRP A 75 -7.41 -15.78 3.79
N ALA A 76 -7.70 -15.58 2.50
CA ALA A 76 -7.01 -14.58 1.70
C ALA A 76 -7.19 -13.15 2.27
N VAL A 77 -8.42 -12.81 2.68
CA VAL A 77 -8.76 -11.52 3.29
C VAL A 77 -8.00 -11.32 4.61
N ARG A 78 -7.96 -12.34 5.48
CA ARG A 78 -7.23 -12.26 6.76
C ARG A 78 -5.74 -12.03 6.56
N GLU A 79 -5.13 -12.75 5.61
CA GLU A 79 -3.71 -12.56 5.28
C GLU A 79 -3.42 -11.18 4.68
N TYR A 80 -4.35 -10.59 3.94
CA TYR A 80 -4.21 -9.21 3.43
C TYR A 80 -4.24 -8.19 4.55
N TYR A 81 -5.20 -8.25 5.47
CA TYR A 81 -5.24 -7.34 6.62
C TYR A 81 -3.98 -7.50 7.50
N LEU A 82 -3.55 -8.73 7.75
CA LEU A 82 -2.31 -8.99 8.48
C LEU A 82 -1.09 -8.42 7.75
N SER A 83 -0.98 -8.65 6.44
CA SER A 83 0.11 -8.11 5.63
C SER A 83 0.15 -6.57 5.69
N GLN A 84 -1.00 -5.92 5.51
CA GLN A 84 -1.13 -4.47 5.58
C GLN A 84 -0.73 -3.93 6.96
N MET A 85 -1.22 -4.51 8.05
CA MET A 85 -0.87 -4.12 9.41
C MET A 85 0.65 -4.21 9.64
N VAL A 86 1.26 -5.34 9.25
CA VAL A 86 2.72 -5.54 9.40
C VAL A 86 3.50 -4.56 8.54
N ASN A 87 3.06 -4.32 7.30
CA ASN A 87 3.71 -3.39 6.39
C ASN A 87 3.60 -1.92 6.85
N LEU A 88 2.54 -1.57 7.57
CA LEU A 88 2.37 -0.24 8.20
C LEU A 88 3.29 -0.06 9.40
N CYS A 89 3.44 -1.09 10.24
CA CYS A 89 4.25 -1.00 11.46
C CYS A 89 5.75 -1.18 11.21
N LEU A 90 6.15 -1.93 10.17
CA LEU A 90 7.55 -2.30 9.95
C LEU A 90 8.22 -1.51 8.81
N PRO A 91 9.49 -1.08 9.01
CA PRO A 91 10.23 -0.37 7.98
C PRO A 91 10.53 -1.29 6.79
N GLY A 92 9.97 -0.97 5.63
CA GLY A 92 10.14 -1.77 4.40
C GLY A 92 8.85 -2.01 3.67
N GLY A 93 7.72 -2.07 4.39
CA GLY A 93 6.41 -2.25 3.79
C GLY A 93 6.28 -3.52 2.94
N VAL A 94 7.15 -4.53 3.12
CA VAL A 94 7.19 -5.80 2.35
C VAL A 94 7.14 -7.04 3.25
N LEU A 95 7.38 -6.92 4.56
CA LEU A 95 7.51 -8.05 5.47
C LEU A 95 6.19 -8.80 5.65
N GLY A 96 5.06 -8.08 5.67
CA GLY A 96 3.74 -8.69 5.68
C GLY A 96 3.48 -9.54 4.44
N ASP A 97 3.98 -9.08 3.29
CA ASP A 97 3.80 -9.75 2.01
C ASP A 97 4.67 -11.01 1.88
N ALA A 98 5.89 -10.95 2.39
CA ALA A 98 6.71 -12.15 2.58
C ALA A 98 6.01 -13.16 3.50
N GLY A 99 5.38 -12.66 4.59
CA GLY A 99 4.63 -13.49 5.53
C GLY A 99 3.48 -14.26 4.88
N ARG A 100 2.66 -13.61 4.04
CA ARG A 100 1.58 -14.31 3.32
C ARG A 100 2.11 -15.30 2.29
N ALA A 101 3.21 -15.01 1.60
CA ALA A 101 3.85 -15.95 0.68
C ALA A 101 4.31 -17.22 1.42
N VAL A 102 4.91 -17.06 2.60
CA VAL A 102 5.39 -18.17 3.43
C VAL A 102 4.25 -19.03 3.97
N ARG A 103 3.14 -18.40 4.40
CA ARG A 103 1.95 -19.07 4.96
C ARG A 103 0.99 -19.63 3.92
N THR A 104 1.19 -19.32 2.64
CA THR A 104 0.38 -19.88 1.55
C THR A 104 0.52 -21.40 1.50
N PRO A 105 -0.61 -22.15 1.53
CA PRO A 105 -0.59 -23.59 1.31
C PRO A 105 0.13 -23.92 0.00
N ARG A 106 1.17 -24.74 0.09
CA ARG A 106 2.07 -25.02 -1.03
C ARG A 106 1.48 -26.15 -1.87
N GLY A 107 1.17 -25.85 -3.14
CA GLY A 107 0.91 -26.88 -4.16
C GLY A 107 2.20 -27.43 -4.76
N THR A 108 2.11 -28.01 -5.95
CA THR A 108 3.24 -28.60 -6.69
C THR A 108 4.43 -27.66 -6.91
N GLY A 109 4.20 -26.35 -6.91
CA GLY A 109 5.21 -25.31 -7.13
C GLY A 109 5.95 -24.79 -5.88
N GLY A 110 5.60 -25.24 -4.67
CA GLY A 110 6.32 -24.85 -3.45
C GLY A 110 6.30 -23.34 -3.12
N LEU A 111 7.32 -22.88 -2.37
CA LEU A 111 7.42 -21.49 -1.88
C LEU A 111 7.71 -20.47 -3.00
N THR A 112 8.43 -20.86 -4.04
CA THR A 112 8.79 -19.99 -5.16
C THR A 112 7.57 -19.52 -5.94
N HIS A 113 6.63 -20.43 -6.21
CA HIS A 113 5.36 -20.08 -6.88
C HIS A 113 4.48 -19.18 -6.02
N ALA A 114 4.44 -19.41 -4.70
CA ALA A 114 3.74 -18.52 -3.76
C ALA A 114 4.37 -17.11 -3.73
N ALA A 115 5.70 -17.02 -3.74
CA ALA A 115 6.42 -15.74 -3.80
C ALA A 115 6.18 -15.01 -5.14
N HIS A 116 6.21 -15.71 -6.27
CA HIS A 116 5.89 -15.13 -7.58
C HIS A 116 4.46 -14.60 -7.64
N ALA A 117 3.47 -15.30 -7.05
CA ALA A 117 2.10 -14.81 -6.96
C ALA A 117 2.04 -13.43 -6.27
N VAL A 118 2.75 -13.26 -5.17
CA VAL A 118 2.79 -12.01 -4.39
C VAL A 118 3.55 -10.91 -5.14
N MET A 119 4.69 -11.25 -5.76
CA MET A 119 5.48 -10.28 -6.54
C MET A 119 4.72 -9.74 -7.75
N ILE A 120 4.08 -10.62 -8.52
CA ILE A 120 3.26 -10.23 -9.68
C ILE A 120 2.13 -9.30 -9.23
N GLU A 121 1.44 -9.67 -8.14
CA GLU A 121 0.34 -8.86 -7.60
C GLU A 121 0.80 -7.47 -7.18
N ARG A 122 1.96 -7.39 -6.52
CA ARG A 122 2.56 -6.12 -6.08
C ARG A 122 3.02 -5.26 -7.26
N LEU A 123 3.62 -5.85 -8.29
CA LEU A 123 4.03 -5.14 -9.50
C LEU A 123 2.83 -4.59 -10.28
N ILE A 124 1.76 -5.38 -10.42
CA ILE A 124 0.52 -4.92 -11.07
C ILE A 124 -0.12 -3.80 -10.24
N GLY A 125 -0.14 -3.93 -8.91
CA GLY A 125 -0.63 -2.88 -8.02
C GLY A 125 0.15 -1.57 -8.19
N GLN A 126 1.48 -1.64 -8.11
CA GLN A 126 2.33 -0.46 -8.21
C GLN A 126 2.30 0.17 -9.62
N GLY A 127 2.27 -0.66 -10.67
CA GLY A 127 2.12 -0.21 -12.05
C GLY A 127 0.79 0.51 -12.27
N GLY A 128 -0.31 -0.02 -11.71
CA GLY A 128 -1.62 0.64 -11.77
C GLY A 128 -1.62 2.01 -11.11
N VAL A 129 -1.06 2.12 -9.90
CA VAL A 129 -0.94 3.41 -9.19
C VAL A 129 -0.09 4.40 -9.97
N LEU A 130 1.06 3.94 -10.51
CA LEU A 130 1.93 4.77 -11.33
C LEU A 130 1.22 5.29 -12.58
N LEU A 131 0.50 4.42 -13.30
CA LEU A 131 -0.22 4.79 -14.52
C LEU A 131 -1.34 5.79 -14.22
N VAL A 132 -2.11 5.60 -13.15
CA VAL A 132 -3.16 6.54 -12.74
C VAL A 132 -2.55 7.89 -12.34
N GLY A 133 -1.43 7.89 -11.61
CA GLY A 133 -0.73 9.11 -11.24
C GLY A 133 -0.19 9.87 -12.46
N LEU A 134 0.49 9.17 -13.38
CA LEU A 134 0.99 9.75 -14.62
C LEU A 134 -0.14 10.29 -15.50
N PHE A 135 -1.26 9.59 -15.57
CA PHE A 135 -2.44 10.06 -16.29
C PHE A 135 -3.01 11.35 -15.68
N GLY A 136 -3.11 11.42 -14.34
CA GLY A 136 -3.53 12.64 -13.65
C GLY A 136 -2.61 13.85 -13.91
N VAL A 137 -1.29 13.62 -13.87
CA VAL A 137 -0.30 14.66 -14.22
C VAL A 137 -0.41 15.06 -15.69
N ALA A 138 -0.57 14.12 -16.61
CA ALA A 138 -0.74 14.42 -18.02
C ALA A 138 -1.98 15.30 -18.28
N LEU A 139 -3.11 14.99 -17.63
CA LEU A 139 -4.32 15.81 -17.71
C LEU A 139 -4.12 17.22 -17.17
N ALA A 140 -3.37 17.35 -16.07
CA ALA A 140 -3.04 18.65 -15.48
C ALA A 140 -2.20 19.55 -16.40
N LEU A 141 -1.35 18.96 -17.24
CA LEU A 141 -0.45 19.68 -18.14
C LEU A 141 -1.09 20.04 -19.49
N LEU A 142 -2.31 19.57 -19.77
CA LEU A 142 -3.04 19.94 -20.99
C LEU A 142 -3.48 21.41 -20.94
N PRO A 143 -3.50 22.14 -22.07
CA PRO A 143 -4.08 23.48 -22.12
C PRO A 143 -5.57 23.44 -21.73
N GLY A 144 -5.94 24.15 -20.66
CA GLY A 144 -7.28 24.06 -20.06
C GLY A 144 -7.49 22.85 -19.13
N GLY A 145 -6.40 22.27 -18.62
CA GLY A 145 -6.41 21.18 -17.64
C GLY A 145 -7.00 21.60 -16.29
N VAL A 146 -7.02 20.66 -15.33
CA VAL A 146 -7.58 20.88 -14.00
C VAL A 146 -6.81 22.00 -13.29
N ASP A 147 -7.49 23.10 -12.97
CA ASP A 147 -6.97 24.14 -12.08
C ASP A 147 -6.74 23.53 -10.70
N TRP A 148 -5.48 23.23 -10.41
CA TRP A 148 -5.12 22.78 -9.08
C TRP A 148 -5.38 23.90 -8.08
N PRO A 149 -5.85 23.58 -6.87
CA PRO A 149 -5.93 24.57 -5.83
C PRO A 149 -4.55 25.18 -5.60
N GLY A 150 -4.44 26.52 -5.56
CA GLY A 150 -3.16 27.22 -5.40
C GLY A 150 -2.44 27.01 -4.06
N TRP A 151 -2.87 26.02 -3.26
CA TRP A 151 -2.20 25.56 -2.05
C TRP A 151 -1.37 24.27 -2.27
N LEU A 152 -1.38 23.72 -3.49
CA LEU A 152 -0.39 22.74 -3.97
C LEU A 152 0.83 23.46 -4.55
#